data_AF-A0A430JBR3-F1
#
_entry.id   AF-A0A430JBR3-F1
#
_cell.length_a   1.000
_cell.length_b   1.000
_cell.length_c   1.000
_cell.angle_alpha   90.00
_cell.angle_beta   90.00
_cell.angle_gamma   90.00
#
_symmetry.space_group_name_H-M   'P 1'
#
loop_
_entity.id
_entity.type
_entity.pdbx_description
1 polymer ?
#
loop_
_entity_poly.entity_id
_entity_poly.type
_entity_poly.pdbx_seq_one_letter_code
_entity_poly.pdbx_strand_id
1 'polypeptide(L)'
;MSLYNFIAADQPLTEIDLTGAVWKKVKEIKQMDSPPSGPVSWDELDDELEVMVVASHGMMNALQIAVCTNPPYGLEHYISKPYIYWLGGHTDEKWKTQLLSYVEEHCREITGEIELWSIWFHESVQPIAARTQRLAELDAQDLDWLLCMNRCLTLLPERQL
;
A
#
# COMPACT_ATOMS: atom_id res chain seq x y z
N MET A 1 2.78 -14.06 13.52
CA MET A 1 1.61 -13.65 12.72
C MET A 1 1.90 -12.26 12.21
N SER A 2 1.64 -12.00 10.94
CA SER A 2 1.86 -10.69 10.33
C SER A 2 0.59 -10.25 9.64
N LEU A 3 0.21 -8.97 9.82
CA LEU A 3 -0.89 -8.35 9.10
C LEU A 3 -0.38 -7.84 7.77
N TYR A 4 -1.09 -8.16 6.70
CA TYR A 4 -0.82 -7.67 5.37
C TYR A 4 -2.06 -7.02 4.79
N ASN A 5 -1.85 -5.94 4.06
CA ASN A 5 -2.90 -5.26 3.32
C ASN A 5 -2.59 -5.32 1.83
N PHE A 6 -3.64 -5.53 1.02
CA PHE A 6 -3.51 -5.62 -0.43
C PHE A 6 -4.62 -4.82 -1.11
N ILE A 7 -4.34 -4.42 -2.35
CA ILE A 7 -5.36 -4.07 -3.33
C ILE A 7 -5.19 -5.00 -4.52
N ALA A 8 -6.29 -5.57 -4.99
CA ALA A 8 -6.29 -6.54 -6.06
C ALA A 8 -7.38 -6.22 -7.09
N ALA A 9 -7.13 -6.48 -8.37
CA ALA A 9 -8.04 -6.11 -9.44
C ALA A 9 -7.94 -7.05 -10.64
N ASP A 10 -8.97 -7.03 -11.48
CA ASP A 10 -9.00 -7.73 -12.76
C ASP A 10 -8.14 -7.04 -13.84
N GLN A 11 -7.67 -5.81 -13.57
CA GLN A 11 -6.88 -4.98 -14.48
C GLN A 11 -5.68 -4.35 -13.75
N PRO A 12 -4.62 -3.94 -14.46
CA PRO A 12 -3.50 -3.24 -13.86
C PRO A 12 -3.94 -1.95 -13.16
N LEU A 13 -3.43 -1.72 -11.96
CA LEU A 13 -3.58 -0.48 -11.21
C LEU A 13 -2.30 0.37 -11.27
N THR A 14 -2.47 1.67 -11.11
CA THR A 14 -1.35 2.63 -11.05
C THR A 14 -0.59 2.46 -9.74
N GLU A 15 0.71 2.22 -9.81
CA GLU A 15 1.58 2.23 -8.63
C GLU A 15 1.83 3.67 -8.17
N ILE A 16 1.82 3.89 -6.85
CA ILE A 16 2.11 5.18 -6.23
C ILE A 16 3.00 5.01 -5.02
N ASP A 17 3.90 5.96 -4.80
CA ASP A 17 4.69 6.05 -3.58
C ASP A 17 4.63 7.48 -3.04
N LEU A 18 3.74 7.69 -2.07
CA LEU A 18 3.56 9.00 -1.44
C LEU A 18 4.49 9.21 -0.25
N THR A 19 5.39 8.27 0.04
CA THR A 19 6.36 8.40 1.13
C THR A 19 7.46 9.41 0.81
N GLY A 20 7.65 9.72 -0.49
CA GLY A 20 8.76 10.55 -0.94
C GLY A 20 10.12 9.92 -0.63
N ALA A 21 10.16 8.59 -0.43
CA ALA A 21 11.38 7.84 -0.27
C ALA A 21 12.17 7.84 -1.58
N VAL A 22 13.45 8.17 -1.48
CA VAL A 22 14.37 8.12 -2.61
C VAL A 22 15.61 7.33 -2.21
N TRP A 23 16.01 6.40 -3.07
CA TRP A 23 17.29 5.73 -2.92
C TRP A 23 18.40 6.68 -3.37
N LYS A 24 19.38 6.87 -2.50
CA LYS A 24 20.56 7.70 -2.76
C LYS A 24 21.80 6.95 -2.32
N LYS A 25 22.90 7.18 -3.04
CA LYS A 25 24.21 6.73 -2.57
C LYS A 25 24.69 7.61 -1.42
N VAL A 26 25.43 7.03 -0.48
CA VAL A 26 26.01 7.78 0.65
C VAL A 26 26.83 8.98 0.18
N LYS A 27 27.60 8.85 -0.91
CA LYS A 27 28.35 9.98 -1.49
C LYS A 27 27.46 11.16 -1.93
N GLU A 28 26.24 10.89 -2.40
CA GLU A 28 25.30 11.92 -2.83
C GLU A 28 24.69 12.63 -1.63
N ILE A 29 24.49 11.89 -0.53
CA ILE A 29 23.98 12.44 0.73
C ILE A 29 25.00 13.37 1.36
N LYS A 30 26.28 12.96 1.41
CA LYS A 30 27.39 13.79 1.90
C LYS A 30 27.52 15.13 1.14
N GLN A 31 27.02 15.21 -0.10
CA GLN A 31 27.06 16.40 -0.95
C GLN A 31 25.81 17.30 -0.82
N MET A 32 24.82 16.92 -0.02
CA MET A 32 23.63 17.75 0.20
C MET A 32 23.97 18.98 1.06
N ASP A 33 23.35 20.13 0.76
CA ASP A 33 23.50 21.35 1.58
C ASP A 33 23.05 21.14 3.04
N SER A 34 22.15 20.18 3.27
CA SER A 34 21.67 19.77 4.58
C SER A 34 21.41 18.27 4.57
N PRO A 35 22.43 17.44 4.84
CA PRO A 35 22.26 15.98 4.87
C PRO A 35 21.32 15.58 6.00
N PRO A 36 20.40 14.63 5.77
CA PRO A 36 19.53 14.08 6.82
C PRO A 36 20.35 13.39 7.91
N SER A 37 19.82 13.27 9.13
CA SER A 37 20.46 12.45 10.18
C SER A 37 20.26 10.96 9.88
N GLY A 38 21.35 10.19 9.96
CA GLY A 38 21.33 8.73 9.88
C GLY A 38 21.43 8.05 11.26
N PRO A 39 21.23 6.73 11.35
CA PRO A 39 21.46 5.96 12.58
C PRO A 39 22.95 5.88 12.96
N VAL A 40 23.84 6.15 11.99
CA VAL A 40 25.30 6.28 12.13
C VAL A 40 25.77 7.49 11.35
N SER A 41 27.00 7.94 11.58
CA SER A 41 27.60 9.02 10.80
C SER A 41 27.74 8.60 9.33
N TRP A 42 27.44 9.50 8.38
CA TRP A 42 27.61 9.23 6.95
C TRP A 42 29.07 8.96 6.59
N ASP A 43 30.02 9.56 7.31
CA ASP A 43 31.46 9.38 7.07
C ASP A 43 31.96 7.97 7.40
N GLU A 44 31.19 7.21 8.19
CA GLU A 44 31.50 5.82 8.54
C GLU A 44 30.95 4.81 7.53
N LEU A 45 30.09 5.26 6.62
CA LEU A 45 29.46 4.42 5.61
C LEU A 45 30.21 4.48 4.27
N ASP A 46 30.19 3.36 3.56
CA ASP A 46 30.73 3.23 2.20
C ASP A 46 29.98 4.17 1.24
N ASP A 47 30.74 4.93 0.45
CA ASP A 47 30.22 5.92 -0.48
C ASP A 47 29.28 5.35 -1.56
N GLU A 48 29.46 4.08 -1.93
CA GLU A 48 28.65 3.38 -2.91
C GLU A 48 27.44 2.66 -2.31
N LEU A 49 27.31 2.62 -0.98
CA LEU A 49 26.13 2.08 -0.32
C LEU A 49 24.88 2.90 -0.69
N GLU A 50 23.83 2.23 -1.12
CA GLU A 50 22.53 2.85 -1.33
C GLU A 50 21.72 2.83 -0.03
N VAL A 51 21.19 3.99 0.33
CA VAL A 51 20.32 4.17 1.49
C VAL A 51 19.04 4.88 1.06
N MET A 52 17.94 4.51 1.70
CA MET A 52 16.65 5.13 1.47
C MET A 52 16.56 6.41 2.32
N VAL A 53 16.36 7.54 1.66
CA VAL A 53 16.16 8.84 2.30
C VAL A 53 14.69 9.22 2.19
N VAL A 54 14.08 9.55 3.32
CA VAL A 54 12.69 10.03 3.38
C VAL A 54 12.71 11.50 3.80
N ALA A 55 11.96 12.35 3.09
CA ALA A 55 11.97 13.79 3.30
C ALA A 55 11.55 14.22 4.72
N SER A 56 10.71 13.43 5.40
CA SER A 56 10.44 13.58 6.83
C SER A 56 9.87 12.30 7.43
N HIS A 57 10.05 12.11 8.75
CA HIS A 57 9.51 10.96 9.48
C HIS A 57 7.98 10.81 9.32
N GLY A 58 7.24 11.91 9.17
CA GLY A 58 5.79 11.90 8.95
C GLY A 58 5.35 11.46 7.55
N MET A 59 6.30 11.25 6.62
CA MET A 59 6.01 10.74 5.27
C MET A 59 6.17 9.23 5.18
N MET A 60 6.86 8.57 6.12
CA MET A 60 6.90 7.10 6.19
C MET A 60 5.51 6.47 6.40
N ASN A 61 4.56 7.25 6.90
CA ASN A 61 3.18 6.82 7.10
C ASN A 61 2.31 6.90 5.83
N ALA A 62 2.82 7.54 4.77
CA ALA A 62 2.02 7.79 3.57
C ALA A 62 1.71 6.50 2.81
N LEU A 63 0.62 6.54 2.04
CA LEU A 63 0.18 5.45 1.19
C LEU A 63 1.26 5.07 0.16
N GLN A 64 1.50 3.77 0.04
CA GLN A 64 2.29 3.17 -1.01
C GLN A 64 1.47 2.04 -1.65
N ILE A 65 1.41 2.03 -2.98
CA ILE A 65 0.80 0.97 -3.79
C ILE A 65 1.85 0.48 -4.77
N ALA A 66 2.29 -0.76 -4.60
CA ALA A 66 3.36 -1.34 -5.40
C ALA A 66 3.02 -2.79 -5.78
N VAL A 67 3.46 -3.26 -6.95
CA VAL A 67 3.18 -4.64 -7.39
C VAL A 67 3.64 -5.66 -6.33
N CYS A 68 2.79 -6.64 -6.06
CA CYS A 68 3.09 -7.73 -5.15
C CYS A 68 4.01 -8.78 -5.82
N THR A 69 5.32 -8.51 -5.83
CA THR A 69 6.32 -9.39 -6.46
C THR A 69 6.68 -10.61 -5.61
N ASN A 70 6.49 -10.53 -4.29
CA ASN A 70 6.85 -11.57 -3.33
C ASN A 70 5.70 -11.82 -2.33
N PRO A 71 4.56 -12.39 -2.77
CA PRO A 71 3.40 -12.58 -1.92
C PRO A 71 3.69 -13.53 -0.73
N PRO A 72 2.98 -13.39 0.40
CA PRO A 72 3.08 -14.35 1.49
C PRO A 72 2.54 -15.72 1.04
N TYR A 73 3.11 -16.80 1.57
CA TYR A 73 2.69 -18.16 1.24
C TYR A 73 1.21 -18.39 1.58
N GLY A 74 0.47 -18.96 0.63
CA GLY A 74 -0.96 -19.23 0.77
C GLY A 74 -1.88 -18.05 0.43
N LEU A 75 -1.34 -16.93 -0.09
CA LEU A 75 -2.15 -15.80 -0.57
C LEU A 75 -3.17 -16.22 -1.64
N GLU A 76 -2.80 -17.18 -2.47
CA GLU A 76 -3.62 -17.77 -3.53
C GLU A 76 -4.89 -18.45 -3.01
N HIS A 77 -4.96 -18.78 -1.71
CA HIS A 77 -6.17 -19.30 -1.08
C HIS A 77 -7.22 -18.22 -0.82
N TYR A 78 -6.83 -16.95 -0.87
CA TYR A 78 -7.69 -15.80 -0.55
C TYR A 78 -7.96 -14.92 -1.76
N ILE A 79 -6.90 -14.57 -2.51
CA ILE A 79 -6.98 -13.61 -3.62
C ILE A 79 -6.77 -14.36 -4.93
N SER A 80 -7.79 -14.36 -5.78
CA SER A 80 -7.73 -14.99 -7.12
C SER A 80 -7.57 -13.99 -8.27
N LYS A 81 -7.53 -12.68 -7.95
CA LYS A 81 -7.38 -11.61 -8.94
C LYS A 81 -5.99 -11.64 -9.58
N PRO A 82 -5.86 -11.36 -10.89
CA PRO A 82 -4.59 -11.45 -11.61
C PRO A 82 -3.60 -10.34 -11.26
N TYR A 83 -4.07 -9.15 -10.86
CA TYR A 83 -3.22 -8.03 -10.48
C TYR A 83 -3.34 -7.78 -8.97
N ILE A 84 -2.26 -8.02 -8.24
CA ILE A 84 -2.19 -7.87 -6.78
C ILE A 84 -1.09 -6.88 -6.45
N TYR A 85 -1.40 -5.92 -5.59
CA TYR A 85 -0.49 -4.89 -5.12
C TYR A 85 -0.45 -4.87 -3.60
N TRP A 86 0.74 -4.59 -3.07
CA TRP A 86 0.94 -4.24 -1.69
C TRP A 86 0.27 -2.90 -1.38
N LEU A 87 -0.45 -2.86 -0.26
CA LEU A 87 -1.02 -1.63 0.27
C LEU A 87 -0.22 -1.21 1.52
N GLY A 88 0.85 -0.45 1.29
CA GLY A 88 1.81 -0.01 2.28
C GLY A 88 1.47 1.34 2.92
N GLY A 89 2.20 1.68 3.98
CA GLY A 89 1.98 2.88 4.80
C GLY A 89 1.40 2.56 6.17
N HIS A 90 1.26 3.59 7.01
CA HIS A 90 0.64 3.45 8.32
C HIS A 90 -0.85 3.78 8.19
N THR A 91 -1.74 2.92 8.67
CA THR A 91 -3.19 3.00 8.42
C THR A 91 -3.89 4.06 9.28
N ASP A 92 -3.34 5.27 9.35
CA ASP A 92 -3.89 6.44 10.03
C ASP A 92 -4.87 7.23 9.12
N GLU A 93 -5.43 8.34 9.63
CA GLU A 93 -6.38 9.18 8.87
C GLU A 93 -5.79 9.74 7.57
N LYS A 94 -4.49 10.04 7.56
CA LYS A 94 -3.81 10.56 6.36
C LYS A 94 -3.78 9.46 5.31
N TRP A 95 -3.39 8.26 5.67
CA TRP A 95 -3.39 7.11 4.77
C TRP A 95 -4.78 6.78 4.24
N LYS A 96 -5.81 6.81 5.09
CA LYS A 96 -7.20 6.56 4.66
C LYS A 96 -7.65 7.59 3.62
N THR A 97 -7.36 8.87 3.89
CA THR A 97 -7.68 9.96 2.95
C THR A 97 -6.94 9.77 1.62
N GLN A 98 -5.64 9.43 1.67
CA GLN A 98 -4.85 9.17 0.47
C GLN A 98 -5.40 7.98 -0.33
N LEU A 99 -5.86 6.92 0.34
CA LEU A 99 -6.44 5.76 -0.33
C LEU A 99 -7.78 6.08 -0.99
N LEU A 100 -8.64 6.85 -0.31
CA LEU A 100 -9.89 7.31 -0.91
C LEU A 100 -9.64 8.16 -2.16
N SER A 101 -8.72 9.13 -2.08
CA SER A 101 -8.32 9.93 -3.24
C SER A 101 -7.75 9.06 -4.37
N TYR A 102 -6.91 8.08 -4.05
CA TYR A 102 -6.37 7.16 -5.04
C TYR A 102 -7.49 6.37 -5.77
N VAL A 103 -8.45 5.83 -5.02
CA VAL A 103 -9.57 5.09 -5.60
C VAL A 103 -10.42 6.00 -6.49
N GLU A 104 -10.70 7.22 -6.05
CA GLU A 104 -11.47 8.19 -6.83
C GLU A 104 -10.76 8.60 -8.13
N GLU A 105 -9.45 8.85 -8.07
CA GLU A 105 -8.66 9.37 -9.19
C GLU A 105 -8.25 8.27 -10.19
N HIS A 106 -7.92 7.08 -9.71
CA HIS A 106 -7.30 6.04 -10.54
C HIS A 106 -8.17 4.82 -10.80
N CYS A 107 -9.20 4.60 -9.98
CA CYS A 107 -10.00 3.38 -10.06
C CYS A 107 -11.39 3.59 -10.69
N ARG A 108 -11.81 4.84 -10.91
CA ARG A 108 -13.16 5.16 -11.41
C ARG A 108 -13.46 4.61 -12.80
N GLU A 109 -12.45 4.55 -13.67
CA GLU A 109 -12.59 4.10 -15.07
C GLU A 109 -12.30 2.60 -15.24
N ILE A 110 -11.93 1.91 -14.16
CA ILE A 110 -11.59 0.48 -14.21
C ILE A 110 -12.84 -0.34 -14.48
N THR A 111 -12.73 -1.26 -15.43
CA THR A 111 -13.81 -2.20 -15.75
C THR A 111 -13.55 -3.52 -15.02
N GLY A 112 -14.21 -3.72 -13.90
CA GLY A 112 -14.07 -4.92 -13.08
C GLY A 112 -14.07 -4.60 -11.59
N GLU A 113 -14.12 -5.65 -10.78
CA GLU A 113 -14.16 -5.49 -9.33
C GLU A 113 -12.75 -5.26 -8.79
N ILE A 114 -12.66 -4.39 -7.80
CA ILE A 114 -11.43 -4.14 -7.04
C ILE A 114 -11.64 -4.69 -5.65
N GLU A 115 -10.67 -5.38 -5.10
CA GLU A 115 -10.73 -5.92 -3.76
C GLU A 115 -9.68 -5.24 -2.89
N LEU A 116 -10.11 -4.67 -1.78
CA LEU A 116 -9.22 -4.22 -0.70
C LEU A 116 -9.19 -5.28 0.38
N TRP A 117 -8.00 -5.62 0.86
CA TRP A 117 -7.78 -6.72 1.80
C TRP A 117 -7.01 -6.25 3.02
N SER A 118 -7.40 -6.77 4.20
CA SER A 118 -6.61 -6.73 5.43
C SER A 118 -6.64 -8.10 6.09
N ILE A 119 -5.50 -8.80 6.10
CA ILE A 119 -5.47 -10.23 6.45
C ILE A 119 -4.25 -10.58 7.29
N TRP A 120 -4.46 -11.41 8.32
CA TRP A 120 -3.40 -12.01 9.11
C TRP A 120 -3.00 -13.36 8.53
N PHE A 121 -1.71 -13.48 8.20
CA PHE A 121 -1.15 -14.76 7.79
C PHE A 121 -0.68 -15.58 9.00
N HIS A 122 -1.11 -16.83 9.04
CA HIS A 122 -0.78 -17.85 10.03
C HIS A 122 -0.70 -19.23 9.36
N GLU A 123 -0.37 -20.28 10.13
CA GLU A 123 -0.20 -21.65 9.62
C GLU A 123 -1.48 -22.26 9.02
N SER A 124 -2.65 -21.67 9.29
CA SER A 124 -3.94 -22.14 8.79
C SER A 124 -4.73 -21.03 8.08
N VAL A 125 -5.59 -21.45 7.15
CA VAL A 125 -6.50 -20.55 6.43
C VAL A 125 -7.48 -19.92 7.41
N GLN A 126 -7.58 -18.59 7.38
CA GLN A 126 -8.44 -17.82 8.27
C GLN A 126 -9.80 -17.54 7.60
N PRO A 127 -10.90 -17.53 8.37
CA PRO A 127 -12.17 -17.05 7.85
C PRO A 127 -12.07 -15.55 7.54
N ILE A 128 -12.56 -15.16 6.36
CA ILE A 128 -12.58 -13.76 5.91
C ILE A 128 -14.00 -13.22 6.02
N ALA A 129 -14.16 -12.09 6.70
CA ALA A 129 -15.38 -11.32 6.64
C ALA A 129 -15.34 -10.45 5.37
N ALA A 130 -16.18 -10.75 4.39
CA ALA A 130 -16.26 -10.03 3.13
C ALA A 130 -17.48 -9.11 3.09
N ARG A 131 -17.33 -7.95 2.45
CA ARG A 131 -18.41 -7.03 2.10
C ARG A 131 -18.22 -6.50 0.69
N THR A 132 -19.31 -6.03 0.12
CA THR A 132 -19.33 -5.41 -1.19
C THR A 132 -19.86 -3.99 -1.05
N GLN A 133 -19.20 -3.04 -1.71
CA GLN A 133 -19.54 -1.63 -1.70
C GLN A 133 -19.42 -1.06 -3.12
N ARG A 134 -20.19 -0.03 -3.45
CA ARG A 134 -19.98 0.67 -4.72
C ARG A 134 -18.74 1.55 -4.60
N LEU A 135 -17.90 1.55 -5.63
CA LEU A 135 -16.68 2.36 -5.66
C LEU A 135 -16.97 3.84 -5.37
N ALA A 136 -18.05 4.38 -5.95
CA ALA A 136 -18.48 5.77 -5.77
C ALA A 136 -19.05 6.10 -4.39
N GLU A 137 -19.37 5.08 -3.59
CA GLU A 137 -19.92 5.22 -2.24
C GLU A 137 -18.88 4.85 -1.16
N LEU A 138 -17.64 4.54 -1.56
CA LEU A 138 -16.55 4.20 -0.64
C LEU A 138 -16.23 5.40 0.26
N ASP A 139 -16.24 5.18 1.57
CA ASP A 139 -15.91 6.21 2.55
C ASP A 139 -14.89 5.76 3.62
N ALA A 140 -14.59 6.66 4.56
CA ALA A 140 -13.65 6.37 5.64
C ALA A 140 -14.13 5.28 6.61
N GLN A 141 -15.44 5.12 6.81
CA GLN A 141 -16.00 4.09 7.68
C GLN A 141 -15.85 2.70 7.07
N ASP A 142 -15.97 2.60 5.75
CA ASP A 142 -15.68 1.37 5.02
C ASP A 142 -14.21 0.97 5.18
N LEU A 143 -13.28 1.94 5.13
CA LEU A 143 -11.87 1.70 5.40
C LEU A 143 -11.61 1.32 6.86
N ASP A 144 -12.25 1.96 7.83
CA ASP A 144 -12.18 1.57 9.25
C ASP A 144 -12.69 0.14 9.47
N TRP A 145 -13.76 -0.23 8.75
CA TRP A 145 -14.22 -1.59 8.74
C TRP A 145 -13.17 -2.52 8.12
N LEU A 146 -12.62 -2.21 6.95
CA LEU A 146 -11.62 -3.03 6.27
C LEU A 146 -10.39 -3.28 7.14
N LEU A 147 -9.88 -2.25 7.81
CA LEU A 147 -8.64 -2.28 8.59
C LEU A 147 -8.73 -3.09 9.90
N CYS A 148 -9.90 -3.65 10.19
CA CYS A 148 -10.02 -4.70 11.18
C CYS A 148 -9.51 -6.04 10.63
N MET A 149 -9.06 -6.92 11.52
CA MET A 149 -8.45 -8.20 11.17
C MET A 149 -9.32 -9.07 10.24
N ASN A 150 -8.73 -9.64 9.18
CA ASN A 150 -9.27 -10.67 8.30
C ASN A 150 -10.53 -10.25 7.53
N ARG A 151 -10.42 -9.17 6.76
CA ARG A 151 -11.52 -8.59 5.99
C ARG A 151 -11.16 -8.35 4.53
N CYS A 152 -12.20 -8.40 3.71
CA CYS A 152 -12.17 -8.07 2.29
C CYS A 152 -13.31 -7.10 1.97
N LEU A 153 -13.00 -6.01 1.29
CA LEU A 153 -13.98 -5.08 0.74
C LEU A 153 -13.90 -5.11 -0.79
N THR A 154 -14.92 -5.65 -1.43
CA THR A 154 -15.05 -5.66 -2.89
C THR A 154 -15.75 -4.39 -3.34
N LEU A 155 -15.06 -3.58 -4.14
CA LEU A 155 -15.55 -2.36 -4.76
C LEU A 155 -16.10 -2.68 -6.15
N LEU A 156 -17.40 -2.40 -6.34
CA LEU A 156 -18.06 -2.52 -7.63
C LEU A 156 -17.89 -1.22 -8.42
N PRO A 157 -17.41 -1.28 -9.67
CA PRO A 157 -17.28 -0.09 -10.51
C PRO A 157 -18.66 0.49 -10.84
N GLU A 158 -18.70 1.78 -11.21
CA GLU A 158 -19.92 2.37 -11.75
C GLU A 158 -20.27 1.64 -13.07
N ARG A 159 -21.48 1.10 -13.18
CA ARG A 159 -21.93 0.45 -14.42
C ARG A 159 -21.87 1.48 -15.55
N GLN A 160 -20.99 1.27 -16.52
CA GLN A 160 -21.12 1.90 -17.83
C GLN A 160 -22.34 1.24 -18.51
N LEU A 161 -23.44 2.01 -18.61
CA LEU A 161 -24.62 1.67 -19.42
C LEU A 161 -24.30 1.85 -20.91
#